data_AF-A0A497NID7-F1
#
_entry.id   AF-A0A497NID7-F1
#
_cell.length_a   1.000
_cell.length_b   1.000
_cell.length_c   1.000
_cell.angle_alpha   90.00
_cell.angle_beta   90.00
_cell.angle_gamma   90.00
#
_symmetry.space_group_name_H-M   'P 1'
#
loop_
_entity.id
_entity.type
_entity.pdbx_description
1 polymer ?
#
loop_
_entity_poly.entity_id
_entity_poly.type
_entity_poly.pdbx_seq_one_letter_code
_entity_poly.pdbx_strand_id
1 'polypeptide(L)'
;MAAEIWYDKKLLGTLVIAILFAAFIFYGIPYIQQMAAVRRPPVAPAYQFTEDLTVGFKILDDTSGSLLTADVKPAFYAAGSNPMGYTFTGTPLVVGTYVSADAEWQTVLDMGSYVLLVTDEASGKTKYPVVAAVSVPGTNETDMHVVLHPY
;
A
#
# COMPACT_ATOMS: atom_id res chain seq x y z
N MET A 1 -46.36 -62.87 -17.44
CA MET A 1 -46.95 -61.52 -17.36
C MET A 1 -45.81 -60.54 -17.15
N ALA A 2 -45.34 -59.88 -18.22
CA ALA A 2 -44.36 -58.82 -18.12
C ALA A 2 -45.06 -57.53 -18.57
N ALA A 3 -45.29 -56.61 -17.64
CA ALA A 3 -45.82 -55.30 -17.95
C ALA A 3 -44.68 -54.44 -18.51
N GLU A 4 -44.68 -54.22 -19.82
CA GLU A 4 -43.83 -53.20 -20.43
C GLU A 4 -44.32 -51.83 -19.96
N ILE A 5 -43.53 -51.20 -19.10
CA ILE A 5 -43.78 -49.86 -18.61
C ILE A 5 -43.50 -48.89 -19.77
N TRP A 6 -44.56 -48.47 -20.46
CA TRP A 6 -44.54 -47.36 -21.38
C TRP A 6 -44.32 -46.06 -20.59
N TYR A 7 -43.05 -45.71 -20.33
CA TYR A 7 -42.71 -44.38 -19.84
C TYR A 7 -43.02 -43.36 -20.93
N ASP A 8 -44.01 -42.50 -20.70
CA ASP A 8 -44.32 -41.39 -21.59
C ASP A 8 -43.08 -40.47 -21.67
N LYS A 9 -42.45 -40.43 -22.85
CA LYS A 9 -41.24 -39.65 -23.12
C LYS A 9 -41.42 -38.18 -22.77
N LYS A 10 -42.65 -37.67 -22.80
CA LYS A 10 -42.99 -36.31 -22.38
C LYS A 10 -42.85 -36.14 -20.86
N LEU A 11 -43.29 -37.12 -20.07
CA LEU A 11 -43.16 -37.10 -18.61
C LEU A 11 -41.68 -37.12 -18.19
N LEU A 12 -40.88 -37.98 -18.83
CA LEU A 12 -39.43 -38.04 -18.58
C LEU A 12 -38.74 -36.73 -18.95
N GLY A 13 -39.10 -36.13 -20.10
CA GLY A 13 -38.60 -34.83 -20.52
C GLY A 13 -38.93 -33.71 -19.53
N THR A 14 -40.17 -33.66 -19.04
CA THR A 14 -40.60 -32.68 -18.04
C THR A 14 -39.87 -32.87 -16.70
N LEU A 15 -39.64 -34.12 -16.27
CA LEU A 15 -38.89 -34.42 -15.05
C LEU A 15 -37.43 -33.94 -15.13
N VAL A 16 -36.76 -34.18 -16.26
CA VAL A 16 -35.37 -33.74 -16.49
C VAL A 16 -35.27 -32.22 -16.45
N ILE A 17 -36.21 -31.51 -17.09
CA ILE A 17 -36.25 -30.04 -17.06
C ILE A 17 -36.47 -29.54 -15.63
N ALA A 18 -37.37 -30.15 -14.87
CA ALA A 18 -37.62 -29.77 -13.48
C ALA A 18 -36.39 -29.95 -12.58
N ILE A 19 -35.64 -31.05 -12.77
CA ILE A 19 -34.39 -31.32 -12.04
C ILE A 19 -33.31 -30.29 -12.40
N LEU A 20 -33.14 -29.97 -13.68
CA LEU A 20 -32.16 -28.97 -14.12
C LEU A 20 -32.51 -27.57 -13.61
N PHE A 21 -33.80 -27.23 -13.59
CA PHE A 21 -34.26 -25.95 -13.05
C PHE A 21 -34.05 -25.85 -11.54
N ALA A 22 -34.36 -26.92 -10.80
CA ALA A 22 -34.07 -27.00 -9.37
C ALA A 22 -32.55 -26.91 -9.11
N ALA A 23 -31.73 -27.62 -9.88
CA ALA A 23 -30.28 -27.55 -9.76
C ALA A 23 -29.73 -26.14 -10.04
N PHE A 24 -30.29 -25.44 -11.03
CA PHE A 24 -29.92 -24.06 -11.32
C PHE A 24 -30.30 -23.11 -10.17
N ILE A 25 -31.49 -23.27 -9.57
CA ILE A 25 -31.92 -22.46 -8.42
C ILE A 25 -31.04 -22.73 -7.19
N PHE A 26 -30.84 -24.00 -6.83
CA PHE A 26 -30.17 -24.38 -5.59
C PHE A 26 -28.64 -24.29 -5.67
N TYR A 27 -28.04 -24.45 -6.85
CA TYR A 27 -26.59 -24.45 -7.02
C TYR A 27 -26.08 -23.34 -7.95
N GLY A 28 -26.82 -23.04 -9.02
CA GLY A 28 -26.44 -21.99 -9.98
C GLY A 28 -26.51 -20.58 -9.40
N ILE A 29 -27.64 -20.22 -8.74
CA ILE A 29 -27.83 -18.88 -8.16
C ILE A 29 -26.80 -18.58 -7.05
N PRO A 30 -26.56 -19.46 -6.06
CA PRO A 30 -25.55 -19.20 -5.03
C PRO A 30 -24.14 -19.09 -5.60
N TYR A 31 -23.82 -19.90 -6.61
CA TYR A 31 -22.53 -19.84 -7.29
C TYR A 31 -22.33 -18.48 -7.99
N ILE A 32 -23.34 -17.99 -8.71
CA ILE A 32 -23.30 -16.65 -9.34
C ILE A 32 -23.20 -15.56 -8.27
N GLN A 33 -23.92 -15.67 -7.14
CA GLN A 33 -23.82 -14.72 -6.04
C GLN A 33 -22.42 -14.68 -5.41
N GLN A 34 -21.71 -15.81 -5.34
CA GLN A 34 -20.32 -15.87 -4.90
C GLN A 34 -19.36 -15.24 -5.91
N MET A 35 -19.58 -15.45 -7.21
CA MET A 35 -18.78 -14.81 -8.27
C MET A 35 -19.05 -13.30 -8.37
N ALA A 36 -20.29 -12.88 -8.11
CA ALA A 36 -20.71 -11.48 -8.10
C ALA A 36 -20.52 -10.78 -6.75
N ALA A 37 -20.01 -11.49 -5.73
CA ALA A 37 -19.61 -10.88 -4.47
C ALA A 37 -18.40 -9.99 -4.75
N VAL A 38 -18.69 -8.73 -5.13
CA VAL A 38 -17.72 -7.66 -5.24
C VAL A 38 -17.10 -7.53 -3.86
N ARG A 39 -15.91 -8.09 -3.68
CA ARG A 39 -15.06 -7.82 -2.52
C ARG A 39 -14.87 -6.32 -2.51
N ARG A 40 -15.59 -5.62 -1.63
CA ARG A 40 -15.32 -4.20 -1.39
C ARG A 40 -13.83 -4.12 -1.05
N PRO A 41 -13.07 -3.24 -1.73
CA PRO A 41 -11.74 -2.91 -1.28
C PRO A 41 -11.82 -2.58 0.21
N PRO A 42 -10.88 -3.04 1.05
CA PRO A 42 -10.83 -2.61 2.44
C PRO A 42 -10.90 -1.09 2.45
N VAL A 43 -11.89 -0.54 3.17
CA VAL A 43 -12.01 0.91 3.36
C VAL A 43 -10.73 1.35 4.02
N ALA A 44 -9.96 2.22 3.36
CA ALA A 44 -8.75 2.78 3.96
C ALA A 44 -9.12 3.36 5.33
N PRO A 45 -8.31 3.13 6.38
CA PRO A 45 -8.60 3.69 7.70
C PRO A 45 -8.81 5.20 7.56
N ALA A 46 -9.96 5.68 8.04
CA ALA A 46 -10.23 7.11 8.10
C ALA A 46 -9.36 7.70 9.20
N TYR A 47 -8.27 8.37 8.81
CA TYR A 47 -7.42 9.10 9.72
C TYR A 47 -8.01 10.48 10.01
N GLN A 48 -7.90 10.93 11.26
CA GLN A 48 -8.35 12.26 11.68
C GLN A 48 -7.48 13.37 11.07
N PHE A 49 -6.18 13.12 10.93
CA PHE A 49 -5.20 14.04 10.37
C PHE A 49 -4.48 13.41 9.18
N THR A 50 -4.48 14.11 8.05
CA THR A 50 -3.87 13.66 6.79
C THR A 50 -2.99 14.70 6.12
N GLU A 51 -2.91 15.90 6.67
CA GLU A 51 -2.18 17.05 6.10
C GLU A 51 -1.21 17.59 7.15
N ASP A 52 -0.11 18.20 6.73
CA ASP A 52 0.88 18.85 7.58
C ASP A 52 1.40 17.97 8.74
N LEU A 53 1.60 16.67 8.47
CA LEU A 53 2.05 15.71 9.48
C LEU A 53 3.55 15.91 9.76
N THR A 54 3.92 15.87 11.04
CA THR A 54 5.34 15.83 11.43
C THR A 54 5.84 14.42 11.27
N VAL A 55 6.63 14.17 10.22
CA VAL A 55 7.12 12.85 9.85
C VAL A 55 8.51 12.62 10.43
N GLY A 56 8.61 11.74 11.41
CA GLY A 56 9.85 11.27 12.02
C GLY A 56 10.39 10.01 11.34
N PHE A 57 11.69 9.95 11.09
CA PHE A 57 12.35 8.77 10.52
C PHE A 57 13.83 8.70 10.91
N LYS A 58 14.42 7.52 10.73
CA LYS A 58 15.84 7.29 11.00
C LYS A 58 16.58 6.89 9.74
N ILE A 59 17.84 7.30 9.66
CA ILE A 59 18.76 6.87 8.62
C ILE A 59 19.86 6.10 9.33
N LEU A 60 19.97 4.81 9.02
CA LEU A 60 20.97 3.94 9.60
C LEU A 60 22.04 3.63 8.55
N ASP A 61 23.29 3.56 9.00
CA ASP A 61 24.37 2.98 8.22
C ASP A 61 24.17 1.47 8.13
N ASP A 62 23.97 0.95 6.92
CA ASP A 62 23.62 -0.47 6.70
C ASP A 62 24.72 -1.43 7.16
N THR A 63 25.99 -0.99 7.21
CA THR A 63 27.11 -1.85 7.61
C THR A 63 27.23 -1.94 9.13
N SER A 64 27.11 -0.81 9.82
CA SER A 64 27.36 -0.69 11.27
C SER A 64 26.08 -0.66 12.12
N GLY A 65 24.91 -0.45 11.51
CA GLY A 65 23.65 -0.20 12.22
C GLY A 65 23.61 1.14 12.97
N SER A 66 24.62 2.00 12.79
CA SER A 66 24.72 3.27 13.52
C SER A 66 23.77 4.31 12.94
N LEU A 67 23.17 5.13 13.80
CA LEU A 67 22.34 6.26 13.38
C LEU A 67 23.20 7.33 12.72
N LEU A 68 22.85 7.68 11.49
CA LEU A 68 23.44 8.79 10.76
C LEU A 68 22.67 10.07 11.10
N THR A 69 23.35 10.96 11.83
CA THR A 69 22.78 12.21 12.37
C THR A 69 23.32 13.46 11.69
N ALA A 70 24.37 13.31 10.88
CA ALA A 70 25.07 14.38 10.18
C ALA A 70 25.64 13.88 8.85
N ASP A 71 26.11 14.83 8.03
CA ASP A 71 26.75 14.59 6.73
C ASP A 71 25.90 13.82 5.72
N VAL A 72 24.58 13.79 5.92
CA VAL A 72 23.60 13.24 4.98
C VAL A 72 22.46 14.22 4.75
N LYS A 73 21.82 14.13 3.59
CA LYS A 73 20.68 14.96 3.21
C LYS A 73 19.51 14.09 2.73
N PRO A 74 18.50 13.85 3.59
CA PRO A 74 17.26 13.24 3.17
C PRO A 74 16.37 14.23 2.42
N ALA A 75 16.06 13.94 1.17
CA ALA A 75 15.23 14.76 0.30
C ALA A 75 14.04 13.94 -0.22
N PHE A 76 12.83 14.44 -0.02
CA PHE A 76 11.60 13.79 -0.48
C PHE A 76 11.14 14.36 -1.81
N TYR A 77 10.67 13.47 -2.69
CA TYR A 77 10.14 13.77 -4.01
C TYR A 77 8.76 13.12 -4.17
N ALA A 78 7.99 13.61 -5.14
CA ALA A 78 6.69 13.04 -5.47
C ALA A 78 6.81 11.57 -5.87
N ALA A 79 5.78 10.76 -5.55
CA ALA A 79 5.69 9.37 -5.96
C ALA A 79 6.02 9.17 -7.46
N GLY A 80 6.78 8.13 -7.77
CA GLY A 80 7.17 7.80 -9.14
C GLY A 80 8.30 8.65 -9.73
N SER A 81 8.82 9.65 -8.99
CA SER A 81 10.01 10.39 -9.39
C SER A 81 11.25 9.49 -9.38
N ASN A 82 12.17 9.70 -10.32
CA ASN A 82 13.49 9.06 -10.32
C ASN A 82 14.59 10.13 -10.10
N PRO A 83 14.87 10.52 -8.86
CA PRO A 83 15.82 11.60 -8.57
C PRO A 83 17.27 11.26 -8.89
N MET A 84 17.58 9.99 -9.16
CA MET A 84 18.90 9.52 -9.62
C MET A 84 18.99 9.43 -11.15
N GLY A 85 17.93 9.76 -11.87
CA GLY A 85 17.92 9.74 -13.33
C GLY A 85 18.83 10.83 -13.91
N TYR A 86 19.61 10.48 -14.93
CA TYR A 86 20.56 11.42 -15.56
C TYR A 86 19.88 12.70 -16.11
N THR A 87 18.64 12.58 -16.58
CA THR A 87 17.84 13.71 -17.10
C THR A 87 16.87 14.28 -16.07
N PHE A 88 16.99 13.92 -14.80
CA PHE A 88 16.08 14.39 -13.77
C PHE A 88 16.38 15.84 -13.42
N THR A 89 15.37 16.70 -13.55
CA THR A 89 15.45 18.14 -13.24
C THR A 89 14.47 18.54 -12.12
N GLY A 90 13.84 17.57 -11.46
CA GLY A 90 12.88 17.84 -10.40
C GLY A 90 13.56 18.36 -9.13
N THR A 91 12.87 19.24 -8.41
CA THR A 91 13.30 19.69 -7.09
C THR A 91 12.64 18.84 -6.00
N PRO A 92 13.29 18.66 -4.84
CA PRO A 92 12.64 18.00 -3.72
C PRO A 92 11.45 18.83 -3.24
N LEU A 93 10.42 18.14 -2.76
CA LEU A 93 9.26 18.74 -2.10
C LEU A 93 9.67 19.31 -0.75
N VAL A 94 10.45 18.53 0.00
CA VAL A 94 10.95 18.90 1.32
C VAL A 94 12.25 18.16 1.60
N VAL A 95 13.06 18.72 2.50
CA VAL A 95 14.30 18.13 2.99
C VAL A 95 14.14 17.90 4.50
N GLY A 96 14.50 16.72 4.96
CA GLY A 96 14.46 16.39 6.39
C GLY A 96 15.56 17.12 7.16
N THR A 97 15.26 17.47 8.40
CA THR A 97 16.20 18.10 9.34
C THR A 97 16.38 17.18 10.54
N TYR A 98 17.61 16.97 10.99
CA TYR A 98 17.86 16.16 12.18
C TYR A 98 17.49 16.94 13.45
N VAL A 99 16.65 16.33 14.29
CA VAL A 99 16.21 16.89 15.57
C VAL A 99 16.81 16.08 16.70
N SER A 100 17.83 16.65 17.36
CA SER A 100 18.61 15.96 18.38
C SER A 100 17.84 15.65 19.66
N ALA A 101 16.78 16.42 19.96
CA ALA A 101 15.91 16.18 21.11
C ALA A 101 15.17 14.85 20.99
N ASP A 102 14.73 14.51 19.77
CA ASP A 102 13.93 13.32 19.48
C ASP A 102 14.78 12.18 18.88
N ALA A 103 16.07 12.44 18.62
CA ALA A 103 17.02 11.51 18.02
C ALA A 103 16.57 10.93 16.66
N GLU A 104 15.96 11.78 15.84
CA GLU A 104 15.41 11.40 14.54
C GLU A 104 15.50 12.54 13.52
N TRP A 105 15.33 12.20 12.25
CA TRP A 105 15.10 13.16 11.18
C TRP A 105 13.62 13.49 11.11
N GLN A 106 13.30 14.77 11.00
CA GLN A 106 11.92 15.25 10.90
C GLN A 106 11.69 16.06 9.63
N THR A 107 10.49 15.97 9.12
CA THR A 107 10.00 16.79 8.00
C THR A 107 8.48 16.97 8.10
N VAL A 108 7.91 17.86 7.28
CA VAL A 108 6.45 18.04 7.21
C VAL A 108 5.97 17.52 5.86
N LEU A 109 5.05 16.56 5.89
CA LEU A 109 4.47 15.92 4.70
C LEU A 109 3.01 15.59 4.95
N ASP A 110 2.23 15.54 3.86
CA ASP A 110 0.88 15.00 3.90
C ASP A 110 0.89 13.47 3.86
N MET A 111 -0.25 12.86 4.19
CA MET A 111 -0.47 11.44 3.99
C MET A 111 -0.34 11.11 2.50
N GLY A 112 0.54 10.18 2.16
CA GLY A 112 0.81 9.86 0.76
C GLY A 112 1.99 8.95 0.54
N SER A 113 2.32 8.75 -0.74
CA SER A 113 3.52 8.03 -1.17
C SER A 113 4.55 9.00 -1.72
N TYR A 114 5.80 8.76 -1.38
CA TYR A 114 6.93 9.62 -1.71
C TYR A 114 8.15 8.79 -2.11
N VAL A 115 9.11 9.46 -2.74
CA VAL A 115 10.44 8.91 -3.02
C VAL A 115 11.44 9.67 -2.15
N LEU A 116 12.10 8.97 -1.23
CA LEU A 116 13.18 9.51 -0.40
C LEU A 116 14.52 9.25 -1.10
N LEU A 117 15.29 10.30 -1.33
CA LEU A 117 16.69 10.22 -1.70
C LEU A 117 17.53 10.68 -0.51
N VAL A 118 18.45 9.84 -0.06
CA VAL A 118 19.47 10.21 0.93
C VAL A 118 20.80 10.37 0.21
N THR A 119 21.38 11.56 0.22
CA THR A 119 22.71 11.83 -0.35
C THR A 119 23.74 12.10 0.73
N ASP A 120 24.99 11.76 0.45
CA ASP A 120 26.14 12.13 1.28
C ASP A 120 26.53 13.59 1.06
N GLU A 121 26.58 14.38 2.11
CA GLU A 121 27.01 15.78 2.12
C GLU A 121 28.39 15.97 2.76
N ALA A 122 29.06 14.89 3.18
CA ALA A 122 30.44 14.96 3.65
C ALA A 122 31.36 15.55 2.58
N SER A 123 32.38 16.28 3.04
CA SER A 123 33.40 16.90 2.17
C SER A 123 34.16 15.85 1.33
N GLY A 124 34.46 14.69 1.92
CA GLY A 124 34.87 13.50 1.19
C GLY A 124 33.68 12.54 1.08
N LYS A 125 33.31 12.12 -0.13
CA LYS A 125 32.21 11.17 -0.31
C LYS A 125 32.59 9.82 0.32
N THR A 126 31.86 9.44 1.35
CA THR A 126 32.00 8.20 2.12
C THR A 126 30.84 7.24 1.89
N LYS A 127 29.69 7.74 1.44
CA LYS A 127 28.44 6.96 1.30
C LYS A 127 27.86 7.10 -0.09
N TYR A 128 27.28 6.00 -0.57
CA TYR A 128 26.51 6.01 -1.80
C TYR A 128 25.11 6.58 -1.54
N PRO A 129 24.53 7.33 -2.50
CA PRO A 129 23.17 7.80 -2.38
C PRO A 129 22.19 6.62 -2.42
N VAL A 130 21.13 6.70 -1.63
CA VAL A 130 20.10 5.66 -1.51
C VAL A 130 18.74 6.26 -1.89
N VAL A 131 17.98 5.53 -2.69
CA VAL A 131 16.59 5.86 -3.03
C VAL A 131 15.67 4.83 -2.41
N ALA A 132 14.66 5.28 -1.69
CA ALA A 132 13.63 4.44 -1.08
C ALA A 132 12.22 4.96 -1.42
N ALA A 133 11.28 4.04 -1.61
CA ALA A 133 9.86 4.38 -1.64
C ALA A 133 9.35 4.46 -0.20
N VAL A 134 8.65 5.54 0.14
CA VAL A 134 8.16 5.82 1.49
C VAL A 134 6.67 6.05 1.44
N SER A 135 5.93 5.48 2.40
CA SER A 135 4.52 5.75 2.60
C SER A 135 4.33 6.45 3.93
N VAL A 136 3.78 7.66 3.90
CA VAL A 136 3.38 8.43 5.08
C VAL A 136 1.92 8.09 5.37
N PRO A 137 1.60 7.35 6.45
CA PRO A 137 0.22 7.15 6.86
C PRO A 137 -0.34 8.43 7.46
N GLY A 138 -1.67 8.55 7.49
CA GLY A 138 -2.32 9.54 8.35
C GLY A 138 -2.21 9.13 9.82
N THR A 139 -2.67 10.01 10.71
CA THR A 139 -2.68 9.74 12.15
C THR A 139 -3.99 10.15 12.80
N ASN A 140 -4.28 9.53 13.94
CA ASN A 140 -5.35 9.92 14.85
C ASN A 140 -4.80 10.60 16.11
N GLU A 141 -3.47 10.69 16.23
CA GLU A 141 -2.81 11.34 17.35
C GLU A 141 -2.89 12.86 17.21
N THR A 142 -3.19 13.55 18.31
CA THR A 142 -3.41 15.00 18.32
C THR A 142 -2.14 15.83 18.12
N ASP A 143 -0.97 15.22 18.31
CA ASP A 143 0.34 15.84 18.05
C ASP A 143 0.72 15.80 16.56
N MET A 144 -0.08 15.13 15.72
CA MET A 144 0.15 14.97 14.28
C MET A 144 1.54 14.39 13.94
N HIS A 145 2.14 13.66 14.89
CA HIS A 145 3.44 13.02 14.69
C HIS A 145 3.26 11.62 14.09
N VAL A 146 4.07 11.32 13.08
CA VAL A 146 4.05 10.04 12.38
C VAL A 146 5.47 9.53 12.24
N VAL A 147 5.72 8.35 12.79
CA VAL A 147 7.02 7.69 12.68
C VAL A 147 7.01 6.70 11.51
N LEU A 148 7.93 6.85 10.57
CA LEU A 148 8.11 5.94 9.46
C LEU A 148 8.90 4.70 9.88
N HIS A 149 8.45 3.54 9.41
CA HIS A 149 9.19 2.28 9.56
C HIS A 149 10.09 2.00 8.34
N PRO A 150 11.22 1.30 8.53
CA PRO A 150 11.76 0.86 9.82
C PRO A 150 12.33 2.01 10.66
N TYR A 151 12.23 1.86 11.98
CA TYR A 151 12.77 2.77 12.99
C TYR A 151 13.90 2.10 13.76
#